data_AF-A0A2G3EDE7-F1
#
_entry.id   AF-A0A2G3EDE7-F1
#
_cell.length_a   1.000
_cell.length_b   1.000
_cell.length_c   1.000
_cell.angle_alpha   90.00
_cell.angle_beta   90.00
_cell.angle_gamma   90.00
#
_symmetry.space_group_name_H-M   'P 1'
#
loop_
_entity.id
_entity.type
_entity.pdbx_description
1 polymer ?
#
loop_
_entity_poly.entity_id
_entity_poly.type
_entity_poly.pdbx_seq_one_letter_code
_entity_poly.pdbx_strand_id
1 'polypeptide(L)'
;MCAMSQQVQYAELFKDIEYKLTNIDDYAWGEELYEFPLIVYIKNRSTIPNYGRVCQESVEVGLITINPHAEGMIEVVPAMYWPTNKNIYIKDDVFNKYWRHLKKSVAIGIENNPEYCQEHGIETPEDIVNLRILKTPDKEPYVSYHGKIKFKTKEKIEPKGTSLKRARQSKLDNPKNIFFYSSNRDGSRQVHDKECEVLDSIPDDKFSGSNEVPDGYILCKKCKRKLLIRMGCYPNSKQIPMCGSFFHKHRVATTEIEQMIDKGITFHVDDMSVMTINGIEDTWQIRAVGEEVSLWHNNYVKVSDTERYITDGFHDQKCPGSMTNMIHYIEGYTWKKHLAAEERKKLRAEEEARIAVVAGERRTHWYYRLIDRIKDLLKRVK
;
A
#
# COMPACT_ATOMS: atom_id res chain seq x y z
N MET A 1 -53.38 30.06 25.10
CA MET A 1 -53.61 29.71 26.52
C MET A 1 -52.27 29.19 27.01
N CYS A 2 -51.65 29.83 27.99
CA CYS A 2 -50.37 29.38 28.54
C CYS A 2 -50.53 28.02 29.21
N ALA A 3 -49.53 27.14 29.08
CA ALA A 3 -49.51 25.88 29.79
C ALA A 3 -49.37 26.14 31.30
N MET A 4 -50.09 25.38 32.13
CA MET A 4 -50.01 25.51 33.58
C MET A 4 -48.60 25.13 34.06
N SER A 5 -47.98 25.98 34.89
CA SER A 5 -46.65 25.73 35.46
C SER A 5 -46.63 24.45 36.28
N GLN A 6 -45.60 23.63 36.08
CA GLN A 6 -45.41 22.40 36.83
C GLN A 6 -44.99 22.69 38.27
N GLN A 7 -44.21 23.74 38.51
CA GLN A 7 -43.87 24.18 39.86
C GLN A 7 -45.14 24.46 40.67
N VAL A 8 -46.13 25.14 40.08
CA VAL A 8 -47.42 25.40 40.75
C VAL A 8 -48.22 24.11 40.93
N GLN A 9 -48.32 23.29 39.90
CA GLN A 9 -49.14 22.07 39.92
C GLN A 9 -48.62 21.01 40.90
N TYR A 10 -47.30 20.90 41.05
CA TYR A 10 -46.63 19.84 41.82
C TYR A 10 -45.96 20.37 43.10
N ALA A 11 -46.23 21.62 43.50
CA ALA A 11 -45.63 22.27 44.68
C ALA A 11 -45.76 21.43 45.97
N GLU A 12 -46.96 20.92 46.26
CA GLU A 12 -47.21 20.15 47.48
C GLU A 12 -46.47 18.80 47.46
N LEU A 13 -46.44 18.13 46.32
CA LEU A 13 -45.68 16.89 46.14
C LEU A 13 -44.17 17.12 46.28
N PHE A 14 -43.67 18.29 45.83
CA PHE A 14 -42.26 18.64 45.96
C PHE A 14 -41.87 18.87 47.43
N LYS A 15 -42.71 19.53 48.23
CA LYS A 15 -42.46 19.73 49.68
C LYS A 15 -42.25 18.41 50.44
N ASP A 16 -42.97 17.35 50.05
CA ASP A 16 -42.87 16.01 50.67
C ASP A 16 -41.54 15.28 50.38
N ILE A 17 -40.77 15.76 49.41
CA ILE A 17 -39.47 15.19 49.05
C ILE A 17 -38.31 16.16 49.31
N GLU A 18 -38.55 17.47 49.31
CA GLU A 18 -37.54 18.52 49.44
C GLU A 18 -36.66 18.31 50.69
N TYR A 19 -37.29 18.01 51.84
CA TYR A 19 -36.57 17.77 53.10
C TYR A 19 -35.63 16.55 53.06
N LYS A 20 -35.79 15.66 52.07
CA LYS A 20 -34.94 14.47 51.86
C LYS A 20 -33.77 14.74 50.91
N LEU A 21 -33.75 15.86 50.20
CA LEU A 21 -32.72 16.21 49.21
C LEU A 21 -31.50 16.87 49.85
N THR A 22 -30.90 16.23 50.85
CA THR A 22 -29.81 16.81 51.66
C THR A 22 -28.44 16.86 50.98
N ASN A 23 -28.29 16.22 49.81
CA ASN A 23 -27.01 16.06 49.11
C ASN A 23 -26.92 16.91 47.83
N ILE A 24 -27.77 17.93 47.71
CA ILE A 24 -27.88 18.79 46.54
C ILE A 24 -27.84 20.23 47.05
N ASP A 25 -27.01 21.08 46.43
CA ASP A 25 -26.81 22.46 46.88
C ASP A 25 -27.99 23.36 46.48
N ASP A 26 -28.61 23.09 45.33
CA ASP A 26 -29.75 23.85 44.80
C ASP A 26 -30.60 23.02 43.83
N TYR A 27 -31.83 23.42 43.55
CA TYR A 27 -32.70 22.74 42.59
C TYR A 27 -33.34 23.71 41.60
N ALA A 28 -33.60 23.22 40.39
CA ALA A 28 -34.26 23.99 39.34
C ALA A 28 -35.37 23.13 38.73
N TRP A 29 -36.54 23.74 38.51
CA TRP A 29 -37.61 23.08 37.79
C TRP A 29 -37.24 22.94 36.32
N GLY A 30 -37.63 21.82 35.70
CA GLY A 30 -37.36 21.60 34.28
C GLY A 30 -37.91 22.71 33.38
N GLU A 31 -38.95 23.42 33.82
CA GLU A 31 -39.53 24.58 33.12
C GLU A 31 -38.71 25.87 33.23
N GLU A 32 -37.68 25.92 34.08
CA GLU A 32 -36.75 27.05 34.20
C GLU A 32 -35.52 26.87 33.30
N LEU A 33 -35.28 25.66 32.79
CA LEU A 33 -34.08 25.32 32.03
C LEU A 33 -34.00 25.99 30.66
N TYR A 34 -35.06 26.65 30.18
CA TYR A 34 -35.00 27.39 28.92
C TYR A 34 -33.95 28.53 28.96
N GLU A 35 -33.61 29.05 30.15
CA GLU A 35 -32.58 30.08 30.32
C GLU A 35 -31.15 29.53 30.45
N PHE A 36 -30.99 28.20 30.59
CA PHE A 36 -29.74 27.57 30.98
C PHE A 36 -29.29 26.55 29.93
N PRO A 37 -28.20 26.82 29.17
CA PRO A 37 -27.67 25.86 28.22
C PRO A 37 -27.25 24.55 28.92
N LEU A 38 -27.79 23.44 28.43
CA LEU A 38 -27.56 22.09 28.93
C LEU A 38 -26.40 21.43 28.17
N ILE A 39 -25.23 21.42 28.79
CA ILE A 39 -24.00 20.85 28.24
C ILE A 39 -23.91 19.36 28.60
N VAL A 40 -23.92 18.48 27.59
CA VAL A 40 -23.79 17.04 27.82
C VAL A 40 -22.34 16.60 27.68
N TYR A 41 -21.84 15.82 28.64
CA TYR A 41 -20.49 15.26 28.62
C TYR A 41 -20.49 13.73 28.79
N ILE A 42 -19.45 13.08 28.29
CA ILE A 42 -19.27 11.61 28.32
C ILE A 42 -18.13 11.27 29.29
N LYS A 43 -18.24 10.13 30.00
CA LYS A 43 -17.25 9.62 30.96
C LYS A 43 -17.13 10.51 32.20
N ASN A 44 -15.90 10.89 32.55
CA ASN A 44 -15.58 11.64 33.75
C ASN A 44 -15.61 13.14 33.45
N ARG A 45 -15.85 13.93 34.50
CA ARG A 45 -15.94 15.40 34.40
C ARG A 45 -14.66 16.04 33.82
N SER A 46 -13.51 15.36 33.88
CA SER A 46 -12.24 15.79 33.28
C SER A 46 -12.27 16.02 31.76
N THR A 47 -13.32 15.57 31.07
CA THR A 47 -13.53 15.82 29.63
C THR A 47 -14.13 17.21 29.34
N ILE A 48 -14.59 17.92 30.38
CA ILE A 48 -15.14 19.26 30.25
C ILE A 48 -14.00 20.25 29.97
N PRO A 49 -14.08 21.09 28.92
CA PRO A 49 -13.10 22.15 28.69
C PRO A 49 -12.96 23.05 29.92
N ASN A 50 -11.72 23.36 30.32
CA ASN A 50 -11.41 24.11 31.55
C ASN A 50 -11.91 23.44 32.84
N TYR A 51 -11.99 22.10 32.87
CA TYR A 51 -12.46 21.29 34.00
C TYR A 51 -12.01 21.80 35.38
N GLY A 52 -10.73 22.12 35.55
CA GLY A 52 -10.18 22.58 36.84
C GLY A 52 -10.89 23.83 37.37
N ARG A 53 -11.24 24.77 36.49
CA ARG A 53 -11.99 25.98 36.87
C ARG A 53 -13.47 25.68 37.06
N VAL A 54 -14.08 24.92 36.14
CA VAL A 54 -15.50 24.55 36.23
C VAL A 54 -15.78 23.87 37.55
N CYS A 55 -14.97 22.90 37.98
CA CYS A 55 -15.16 22.20 39.25
C CYS A 55 -14.91 23.02 40.51
N GLN A 56 -14.12 24.09 40.44
CA GLN A 56 -13.92 24.98 41.59
C GLN A 56 -15.11 25.92 41.80
N GLU A 57 -15.78 26.30 40.71
CA GLU A 57 -16.85 27.30 40.71
C GLU A 57 -18.26 26.69 40.65
N SER A 58 -18.37 25.40 40.29
CA SER A 58 -19.66 24.73 40.10
C SER A 58 -20.25 24.16 41.38
N VAL A 59 -21.58 24.08 41.45
CA VAL A 59 -22.35 23.46 42.54
C VAL A 59 -23.16 22.27 42.02
N GLU A 60 -23.44 21.29 42.87
CA GLU A 60 -24.30 20.15 42.50
C GLU A 60 -25.76 20.58 42.58
N VAL A 61 -26.50 20.38 41.50
CA VAL A 61 -27.91 20.79 41.41
C VAL A 61 -28.82 19.63 41.03
N GLY A 62 -30.06 19.69 41.53
CA GLY A 62 -31.12 18.74 41.21
C GLY A 62 -32.11 19.35 40.22
N LEU A 63 -32.18 18.83 39.00
CA LEU A 63 -33.18 19.27 38.04
C LEU A 63 -34.47 18.48 38.28
N ILE A 64 -35.56 19.17 38.56
CA ILE A 64 -36.85 18.57 38.88
C ILE A 64 -37.60 18.26 37.60
N THR A 65 -38.03 17.01 37.44
CA THR A 65 -38.87 16.59 36.30
C THR A 65 -40.02 15.71 36.73
N ILE A 66 -41.08 15.73 35.93
CA ILE A 66 -42.31 14.98 36.20
C ILE A 66 -42.36 13.71 35.35
N ASN A 67 -42.42 12.57 36.02
CA ASN A 67 -42.64 11.27 35.44
C ASN A 67 -43.87 10.62 36.08
N PRO A 68 -45.04 10.66 35.41
CA PRO A 68 -46.29 10.10 35.94
C PRO A 68 -46.23 8.59 36.25
N HIS A 69 -45.20 7.90 35.77
CA HIS A 69 -45.00 6.47 35.99
C HIS A 69 -43.97 6.16 37.09
N ALA A 70 -43.31 7.18 37.64
CA ALA A 70 -42.40 7.02 38.77
C ALA A 70 -43.17 7.05 40.10
N GLU A 71 -42.64 6.35 41.11
CA GLU A 71 -43.13 6.45 42.48
C GLU A 71 -42.98 7.91 42.97
N GLY A 72 -44.07 8.51 43.45
CA GLY A 72 -44.10 9.93 43.86
C GLY A 72 -44.15 10.95 42.71
N MET A 73 -44.15 10.51 41.44
CA MET A 73 -44.25 11.31 40.21
C MET A 73 -43.14 12.35 39.94
N ILE A 74 -42.39 12.76 40.96
CA ILE A 74 -41.26 13.69 40.84
C ILE A 74 -39.95 12.91 40.82
N GLU A 75 -39.13 13.16 39.81
CA GLU A 75 -37.75 12.67 39.73
C GLU A 75 -36.76 13.83 39.82
N VAL A 76 -35.71 13.64 40.61
CA VAL A 76 -34.61 14.60 40.74
C VAL A 76 -33.44 14.12 39.90
N VAL A 77 -33.05 14.94 38.92
CA VAL A 77 -31.99 14.62 37.96
C VAL A 77 -30.69 15.30 38.42
N PRO A 78 -29.66 14.53 38.79
CA PRO A 78 -28.41 15.13 39.26
C PRO A 78 -27.66 15.79 38.10
N ALA A 79 -27.28 17.05 38.30
CA ALA A 79 -26.51 17.85 37.36
C ALA A 79 -25.55 18.78 38.12
N MET A 80 -24.75 19.54 37.38
CA MET A 80 -23.82 20.51 37.93
C MET A 80 -24.07 21.87 37.30
N TYR A 81 -24.24 22.91 38.11
CA TYR A 81 -24.44 24.27 37.63
C TYR A 81 -23.13 25.06 37.73
N TRP A 82 -22.77 25.75 36.66
CA TRP A 82 -21.64 26.67 36.64
C TRP A 82 -22.12 28.13 36.54
N PRO A 83 -22.10 28.90 37.66
CA PRO A 83 -22.69 30.22 37.73
C PRO A 83 -22.11 31.23 36.74
N THR A 84 -20.80 31.16 36.47
CA THR A 84 -20.08 32.15 35.64
C THR A 84 -20.64 32.27 34.23
N ASN A 85 -21.09 31.15 33.65
CA ASN A 85 -21.62 31.11 32.28
C ASN A 85 -23.07 30.61 32.23
N LYS A 86 -23.72 30.45 33.39
CA LYS A 86 -25.07 29.89 33.52
C LYS A 86 -25.27 28.55 32.80
N ASN A 87 -24.23 27.71 32.76
CA ASN A 87 -24.29 26.41 32.08
C ASN A 87 -24.66 25.31 33.07
N ILE A 88 -25.48 24.37 32.63
CA ILE A 88 -25.78 23.15 33.38
C ILE A 88 -25.07 21.97 32.69
N TYR A 89 -24.29 21.21 33.45
CA TYR A 89 -23.57 20.04 32.98
C TYR A 89 -24.27 18.76 33.42
N ILE A 90 -24.59 17.90 32.47
CA ILE A 90 -25.25 16.62 32.70
C ILE A 90 -24.47 15.49 32.02
N LYS A 91 -24.37 14.34 32.69
CA LYS A 91 -23.74 13.15 32.09
C LYS A 91 -24.64 12.56 31.01
N ASP A 92 -24.05 11.94 30.00
CA ASP A 92 -24.78 11.36 28.87
C ASP A 92 -25.73 10.22 29.27
N ASP A 93 -25.35 9.37 30.22
CA ASP A 93 -26.20 8.30 30.76
C ASP A 93 -27.43 8.86 31.51
N VAL A 94 -27.21 9.87 32.36
CA VAL A 94 -28.27 10.60 33.07
C VAL A 94 -29.18 11.34 32.08
N PHE A 95 -28.61 12.06 31.12
CA PHE A 95 -29.36 12.74 30.06
C PHE A 95 -30.24 11.75 29.29
N ASN A 96 -29.66 10.64 28.80
CA ASN A 96 -30.39 9.63 28.04
C ASN A 96 -31.52 8.95 28.83
N LYS A 97 -31.44 8.95 30.16
CA LYS A 97 -32.47 8.41 31.06
C LYS A 97 -33.62 9.40 31.25
N TYR A 98 -33.31 10.67 31.53
CA TYR A 98 -34.30 11.64 32.01
C TYR A 98 -34.76 12.68 30.97
N TRP A 99 -34.04 12.86 29.85
CA TRP A 99 -34.33 13.91 28.86
C TRP A 99 -35.76 13.86 28.33
N ARG A 100 -36.35 12.67 28.15
CA ARG A 100 -37.74 12.54 27.70
C ARG A 100 -38.74 13.25 28.61
N HIS A 101 -38.48 13.28 29.92
CA HIS A 101 -39.33 13.92 30.91
C HIS A 101 -38.97 15.40 31.03
N LEU A 102 -37.67 15.72 31.15
CA LEU A 102 -37.19 17.10 31.19
C LEU A 102 -37.63 17.91 29.96
N LYS A 103 -37.56 17.33 28.76
CA LYS A 103 -38.02 17.93 27.51
C LYS A 103 -39.46 18.47 27.60
N LYS A 104 -40.36 17.78 28.31
CA LYS A 104 -41.75 18.23 28.47
C LYS A 104 -41.84 19.44 29.40
N SER A 105 -41.09 19.42 30.50
CA SER A 105 -41.00 20.55 31.42
C SER A 105 -40.42 21.78 30.74
N VAL A 106 -39.32 21.61 29.98
CA VAL A 106 -38.69 22.68 29.20
C VAL A 106 -39.66 23.26 28.18
N ALA A 107 -40.45 22.43 27.50
CA ALA A 107 -41.44 22.91 26.52
C ALA A 107 -42.49 23.82 27.17
N ILE A 108 -42.93 23.52 28.39
CA ILE A 108 -43.85 24.38 29.17
C ILE A 108 -43.16 25.73 29.48
N GLY A 109 -41.89 25.69 29.89
CA GLY A 109 -41.08 26.89 30.13
C GLY A 109 -40.99 27.80 28.90
N ILE A 110 -40.68 27.22 27.73
CA ILE A 110 -40.62 27.94 26.45
C ILE A 110 -41.98 28.54 26.07
N GLU A 111 -43.06 27.77 26.20
CA GLU A 111 -44.43 28.23 25.89
C GLU A 111 -44.86 29.40 26.79
N ASN A 112 -44.43 29.39 28.05
CA ASN A 112 -44.77 30.41 29.03
C ASN A 112 -43.89 31.68 28.95
N ASN A 113 -42.75 31.63 28.26
CA ASN A 113 -41.79 32.73 28.15
C ASN A 113 -41.42 33.08 26.69
N PRO A 114 -42.42 33.39 25.83
CA PRO A 114 -42.20 33.55 24.40
C PRO A 114 -41.27 34.72 24.04
N GLU A 115 -41.30 35.82 24.78
CA GLU A 115 -40.47 37.01 24.52
C GLU A 115 -38.97 36.69 24.72
N TYR A 116 -38.62 36.06 25.83
CA TYR A 116 -37.25 35.63 26.12
C TYR A 116 -36.76 34.62 25.07
N CYS A 117 -37.56 33.61 24.79
CA CYS A 117 -37.22 32.54 23.85
C CYS A 117 -37.04 33.06 22.43
N GLN A 118 -37.87 34.03 21.99
CA GLN A 118 -37.72 34.67 20.69
C GLN A 118 -36.44 35.49 20.59
N GLU A 119 -36.10 36.28 21.62
CA GLU A 119 -34.86 37.07 21.66
C GLU A 119 -33.60 36.19 21.59
N HIS A 120 -33.65 35.01 22.21
CA HIS A 120 -32.51 34.10 22.33
C HIS A 120 -32.50 32.96 21.31
N GLY A 121 -33.48 32.93 20.38
CA GLY A 121 -33.55 31.93 19.31
C GLY A 121 -33.84 30.51 19.79
N ILE A 122 -34.65 30.37 20.83
CA ILE A 122 -35.06 29.08 21.42
C ILE A 122 -36.48 28.78 20.93
N GLU A 123 -36.64 27.78 20.07
CA GLU A 123 -37.96 27.37 19.55
C GLU A 123 -38.40 26.03 20.12
N THR A 124 -37.43 25.16 20.41
CA THR A 124 -37.65 23.80 20.86
C THR A 124 -36.77 23.49 22.07
N PRO A 125 -37.15 22.51 22.92
CA PRO A 125 -36.30 22.05 24.00
C PRO A 125 -34.92 21.56 23.55
N GLU A 126 -34.78 21.10 22.31
CA GLU A 126 -33.48 20.68 21.76
C GLU A 126 -32.48 21.85 21.60
N ASP A 127 -32.95 23.09 21.47
CA ASP A 127 -32.10 24.26 21.20
C ASP A 127 -31.21 24.63 22.40
N ILE A 128 -31.65 24.30 23.63
CA ILE A 128 -30.84 24.50 24.84
C ILE A 128 -29.78 23.40 25.02
N VAL A 129 -29.80 22.32 24.23
CA VAL A 129 -28.91 21.17 24.39
C VAL A 129 -27.63 21.35 23.58
N ASN A 130 -26.49 21.43 24.27
CA ASN A 130 -25.18 21.58 23.65
C ASN A 130 -24.36 20.28 23.71
N LEU A 131 -24.20 19.65 22.54
CA LEU A 131 -23.43 18.41 22.38
C LEU A 131 -21.99 18.64 21.89
N ARG A 132 -21.48 19.88 21.88
CA ARG A 132 -20.16 20.20 21.29
C ARG A 132 -19.02 19.42 21.93
N ILE A 133 -19.08 19.16 23.24
CA ILE A 133 -18.08 18.38 23.97
C ILE A 133 -18.01 16.93 23.46
N LEU A 134 -19.11 16.41 22.90
CA LEU A 134 -19.20 15.03 22.42
C LEU A 134 -18.71 14.87 20.97
N LYS A 135 -18.40 15.98 20.28
CA LYS A 135 -17.99 15.96 18.87
C LYS A 135 -16.58 15.40 18.73
N THR A 136 -16.41 14.42 17.84
CA THR A 136 -15.10 13.90 17.47
C THR A 136 -14.79 14.24 16.00
N PRO A 137 -13.55 14.04 15.52
CA PRO A 137 -13.21 14.27 14.13
C PRO A 137 -14.15 13.52 13.17
N ASP A 138 -14.46 12.26 13.48
CA ASP A 138 -15.20 11.36 12.58
C ASP A 138 -16.70 11.24 12.90
N LYS A 139 -17.15 11.68 14.09
CA LYS A 139 -18.54 11.54 14.52
C LYS A 139 -19.16 12.86 14.94
N GLU A 140 -20.40 13.06 14.55
CA GLU A 140 -21.22 14.19 14.99
C GLU A 140 -22.36 13.69 15.90
N PRO A 141 -22.45 14.17 17.15
CA PRO A 141 -23.52 13.81 18.07
C PRO A 141 -24.82 14.53 17.68
N TYR A 142 -25.96 13.88 17.90
CA TYR A 142 -27.30 14.47 17.76
C TYR A 142 -28.28 13.83 18.74
N VAL A 143 -29.33 14.55 19.12
CA VAL A 143 -30.45 13.99 19.89
C VAL A 143 -31.41 13.31 18.91
N SER A 144 -31.60 12.00 19.05
CA SER A 144 -32.54 11.24 18.24
C SER A 144 -34.00 11.55 18.61
N TYR A 145 -34.95 11.19 17.74
CA TYR A 145 -36.38 11.35 17.98
C TYR A 145 -36.86 10.78 19.34
N HIS A 146 -36.22 9.72 19.83
CA HIS A 146 -36.53 9.12 21.15
C HIS A 146 -35.87 9.84 22.34
N GLY A 147 -35.27 11.01 22.14
CA GLY A 147 -34.62 11.79 23.19
C GLY A 147 -33.28 11.21 23.66
N LYS A 148 -32.63 10.36 22.86
CA LYS A 148 -31.31 9.77 23.18
C LYS A 148 -30.22 10.33 22.29
N ILE A 149 -29.03 10.52 22.84
CA ILE A 149 -27.83 10.93 22.11
C ILE A 149 -27.38 9.77 21.20
N LYS A 150 -27.21 10.07 19.92
CA LYS A 150 -26.66 9.18 18.91
C LYS A 150 -25.54 9.88 18.15
N PHE A 151 -24.74 9.11 17.43
CA PHE A 151 -23.64 9.62 16.62
C PHE A 151 -23.86 9.27 15.15
N LYS A 152 -23.75 10.26 14.26
CA LYS A 152 -23.66 10.05 12.82
C LYS A 152 -22.20 10.16 12.39
N THR A 153 -21.75 9.26 11.51
CA THR A 153 -20.43 9.37 10.88
C THR A 153 -20.45 10.58 9.94
N LYS A 154 -19.47 11.47 10.05
CA LYS A 154 -19.36 12.57 9.09
C LYS A 154 -18.94 11.99 7.73
N GLU A 155 -19.68 12.32 6.67
CA GLU A 155 -19.19 12.12 5.31
C GLU A 155 -17.93 12.96 5.13
N LYS A 156 -16.82 12.29 4.81
CA LYS A 156 -15.55 12.98 4.52
C LYS A 156 -15.70 13.72 3.19
N ILE A 157 -15.94 15.02 3.23
CA ILE A 157 -15.65 15.89 2.10
C ILE A 157 -14.12 16.03 2.06
N GLU A 158 -13.43 15.11 1.38
CA GLU A 158 -11.98 15.23 1.18
C GLU A 158 -11.69 16.34 0.17
N PRO A 159 -10.82 17.30 0.48
CA PRO A 159 -10.37 18.26 -0.51
C PRO A 159 -9.70 17.51 -1.68
N LYS A 160 -10.07 17.82 -2.92
CA LYS A 160 -9.56 17.17 -4.16
C LYS A 160 -8.03 16.99 -4.16
N GLY A 161 -7.28 17.93 -3.56
CA GLY A 161 -5.82 17.86 -3.45
C GLY A 161 -5.28 16.70 -2.59
N THR A 162 -6.00 16.27 -1.55
CA THR A 162 -5.59 15.14 -0.70
C THR A 162 -5.83 13.79 -1.39
N SER A 163 -6.90 13.69 -2.18
CA SER A 163 -7.22 12.49 -2.96
C SER A 163 -6.16 12.23 -4.06
N LEU A 164 -5.76 13.26 -4.79
CA LEU A 164 -4.74 13.14 -5.85
C LEU A 164 -3.36 12.75 -5.29
N LYS A 165 -2.94 13.35 -4.18
CA LYS A 165 -1.70 12.96 -3.47
C LYS A 165 -1.72 11.50 -3.03
N ARG A 166 -2.85 11.02 -2.49
CA ARG A 166 -3.01 9.60 -2.13
C ARG A 166 -2.99 8.69 -3.35
N ALA A 167 -3.61 9.09 -4.46
CA ALA A 167 -3.59 8.33 -5.70
C ALA A 167 -2.16 8.20 -6.27
N ARG A 168 -1.38 9.29 -6.24
CA ARG A 168 0.05 9.26 -6.58
C ARG A 168 0.82 8.30 -5.67
N GLN A 169 0.66 8.43 -4.35
CA GLN A 169 1.35 7.58 -3.39
C GLN A 169 0.99 6.09 -3.59
N SER A 170 -0.29 5.79 -3.80
CA SER A 170 -0.76 4.44 -4.11
C SER A 170 -0.12 3.87 -5.38
N LYS A 171 0.06 4.69 -6.43
CA LYS A 171 0.78 4.27 -7.65
C LYS A 171 2.26 3.99 -7.38
N LEU A 172 2.93 4.82 -6.58
CA LEU A 172 4.34 4.64 -6.18
C LEU A 172 4.55 3.39 -5.32
N ASP A 173 3.60 3.07 -4.45
CA ASP A 173 3.69 1.94 -3.51
C ASP A 173 3.26 0.62 -4.12
N ASN A 174 2.53 0.64 -5.24
CA ASN A 174 2.17 -0.57 -5.96
C ASN A 174 3.42 -1.21 -6.60
N PRO A 175 3.87 -2.40 -6.14
CA PRO A 175 5.09 -3.04 -6.63
C PRO A 175 5.00 -3.46 -8.10
N LYS A 176 3.79 -3.63 -8.65
CA LYS A 176 3.60 -3.96 -10.08
C LYS A 176 3.97 -2.81 -11.01
N ASN A 177 3.98 -1.57 -10.50
CA ASN A 177 4.33 -0.40 -11.29
C ASN A 177 5.86 -0.27 -11.35
N ILE A 178 6.40 -0.45 -12.56
CA ILE A 178 7.84 -0.33 -12.84
C ILE A 178 8.13 1.02 -13.49
N PHE A 179 7.22 1.49 -14.35
CA PHE A 179 7.33 2.72 -15.10
C PHE A 179 6.45 3.81 -14.50
N PHE A 180 7.01 5.01 -14.34
CA PHE A 180 6.30 6.19 -13.85
C PHE A 180 6.40 7.33 -14.87
N TYR A 181 5.30 8.01 -15.15
CA TYR A 181 5.24 9.00 -16.22
C TYR A 181 4.06 9.96 -16.05
N SER A 182 4.07 11.02 -16.85
CA SER A 182 2.92 11.92 -17.01
C SER A 182 1.97 11.37 -18.07
N SER A 183 0.69 11.23 -17.75
CA SER A 183 -0.34 10.81 -18.72
C SER A 183 -0.69 11.90 -19.73
N ASN A 184 -0.12 13.10 -19.61
CA ASN A 184 -0.35 14.16 -20.57
C ASN A 184 0.38 13.88 -21.89
N ARG A 185 -0.37 13.69 -22.98
CA ARG A 185 0.17 13.44 -24.33
C ARG A 185 0.95 14.63 -24.91
N ASP A 186 0.72 15.83 -24.39
CA ASP A 186 1.43 17.06 -24.74
C ASP A 186 2.71 17.27 -23.88
N GLY A 187 2.90 16.43 -22.86
CA GLY A 187 4.07 16.46 -21.99
C GLY A 187 5.26 15.63 -22.51
N SER A 188 6.30 15.51 -21.70
CA SER A 188 7.43 14.62 -21.99
C SER A 188 6.93 13.17 -22.05
N ARG A 189 6.98 12.55 -23.23
CA ARG A 189 6.70 11.12 -23.45
C ARG A 189 7.85 10.26 -22.96
N GLN A 190 8.21 10.44 -21.70
CA GLN A 190 9.31 9.76 -21.05
C GLN A 190 8.79 8.95 -19.87
N VAL A 191 9.24 7.72 -19.77
CA VAL A 191 9.07 6.90 -18.56
C VAL A 191 10.29 7.03 -17.66
N HIS A 192 10.04 7.01 -16.37
CA HIS A 192 10.99 7.28 -15.31
C HIS A 192 11.01 6.13 -14.28
N ASP A 193 12.15 5.99 -13.62
CA ASP A 193 12.31 5.14 -12.43
C ASP A 193 11.62 5.78 -11.20
N LYS A 194 11.23 4.98 -10.20
CA LYS A 194 10.57 5.45 -8.96
C LYS A 194 11.36 6.55 -8.22
N GLU A 195 12.68 6.58 -8.37
CA GLU A 195 13.57 7.53 -7.68
C GLU A 195 14.02 8.68 -8.60
N CYS A 196 13.41 8.83 -9.76
CA CYS A 196 13.78 9.87 -10.73
C CYS A 196 13.27 11.24 -10.24
N GLU A 197 14.15 12.22 -10.08
CA GLU A 197 13.81 13.58 -9.60
C GLU A 197 12.72 14.28 -10.44
N VAL A 198 12.61 13.92 -11.73
CA VAL A 198 11.58 14.48 -12.63
C VAL A 198 10.17 14.13 -12.17
N LEU A 199 9.99 13.04 -11.41
CA LEU A 199 8.67 12.64 -10.91
C LEU A 199 8.04 13.74 -10.06
N ASP A 200 8.81 14.47 -9.26
CA ASP A 200 8.29 15.53 -8.38
C ASP A 200 7.74 16.72 -9.15
N SER A 201 8.15 16.88 -10.41
CA SER A 201 7.64 17.90 -11.32
C SER A 201 6.36 17.47 -12.05
N ILE A 202 5.95 16.20 -11.96
CA ILE A 202 4.73 15.69 -12.59
C ILE A 202 3.52 16.01 -11.69
N PRO A 203 2.51 16.76 -12.19
CA PRO A 203 1.29 17.03 -11.42
C PRO A 203 0.57 15.75 -10.98
N ASP A 204 0.02 15.73 -9.76
CA ASP A 204 -0.60 14.52 -9.17
C ASP A 204 -1.77 13.96 -10.01
N ASP A 205 -2.53 14.82 -10.69
CA ASP A 205 -3.63 14.44 -11.58
C ASP A 205 -3.15 13.84 -12.92
N LYS A 206 -1.89 14.08 -13.28
CA LYS A 206 -1.23 13.53 -14.47
C LYS A 206 -0.28 12.38 -14.15
N PHE A 207 0.06 12.16 -12.88
CA PHE A 207 0.98 11.11 -12.48
C PHE A 207 0.39 9.72 -12.76
N SER A 208 1.10 8.88 -13.48
CA SER A 208 0.68 7.52 -13.84
C SER A 208 1.80 6.51 -13.63
N GLY A 209 1.41 5.26 -13.43
CA GLY A 209 2.33 4.13 -13.28
C GLY A 209 1.80 2.89 -14.00
N SER A 210 2.70 2.09 -14.57
CA SER A 210 2.37 0.85 -15.28
C SER A 210 3.48 -0.20 -15.12
N ASN A 211 3.13 -1.45 -15.43
CA ASN A 211 4.06 -2.59 -15.52
C ASN A 211 4.78 -2.65 -16.88
N GLU A 212 4.22 -2.03 -17.92
CA GLU A 212 4.76 -1.99 -19.29
C GLU A 212 4.98 -0.55 -19.77
N VAL A 213 5.89 -0.37 -20.74
CA VAL A 213 6.13 0.95 -21.35
C VAL A 213 4.91 1.34 -22.19
N PRO A 214 4.25 2.47 -21.93
CA PRO A 214 3.12 2.90 -22.74
C PRO A 214 3.52 3.25 -24.17
N ASP A 215 2.60 3.04 -25.12
CA ASP A 215 2.85 3.32 -26.54
C ASP A 215 3.33 4.75 -26.80
N GLY A 216 4.43 4.85 -27.54
CA GLY A 216 5.03 6.13 -27.92
C GLY A 216 5.82 6.83 -26.80
N TYR A 217 6.05 6.17 -25.66
CA TYR A 217 6.96 6.65 -24.62
C TYR A 217 8.36 6.07 -24.81
N ILE A 218 9.37 6.86 -24.41
CA ILE A 218 10.77 6.45 -24.42
C ILE A 218 11.35 6.48 -23.00
N LEU A 219 12.42 5.71 -22.76
CA LEU A 219 13.09 5.73 -21.46
C LEU A 219 13.77 7.07 -21.21
N CYS A 220 13.56 7.65 -20.03
CA CYS A 220 14.28 8.84 -19.60
C CYS A 220 15.79 8.59 -19.62
N LYS A 221 16.57 9.47 -20.28
CA LYS A 221 18.02 9.29 -20.44
C LYS A 221 18.77 9.15 -19.11
N LYS A 222 18.36 9.89 -18.07
CA LYS A 222 18.97 9.81 -16.72
C LYS A 222 18.62 8.51 -16.00
N CYS A 223 17.39 8.03 -16.18
CA CYS A 223 16.82 6.93 -15.39
C CYS A 223 16.92 5.56 -16.11
N LYS A 224 17.26 5.55 -17.41
CA LYS A 224 17.33 4.38 -18.30
C LYS A 224 18.07 3.20 -17.70
N ARG A 225 19.33 3.37 -17.27
CA ARG A 225 20.14 2.25 -16.76
C ARG A 225 19.51 1.59 -15.52
N LYS A 226 19.12 2.39 -14.53
CA LYS A 226 18.52 1.89 -13.29
C LYS A 226 17.18 1.22 -13.53
N LEU A 227 16.39 1.80 -14.43
CA LEU A 227 15.10 1.26 -14.84
C LEU A 227 15.25 -0.11 -15.54
N LEU A 228 16.20 -0.23 -16.48
CA LEU A 228 16.51 -1.50 -17.14
C LEU A 228 16.94 -2.59 -16.14
N ILE A 229 17.77 -2.23 -15.14
CA ILE A 229 18.16 -3.16 -14.07
C ILE A 229 16.93 -3.59 -13.25
N ARG A 230 16.05 -2.64 -12.90
CA ARG A 230 14.81 -2.94 -12.16
C ARG A 230 13.88 -3.87 -12.94
N MET A 231 13.77 -3.68 -14.26
CA MET A 231 12.99 -4.55 -15.14
C MET A 231 13.54 -5.98 -15.12
N GLY A 232 14.86 -6.14 -15.24
CA GLY A 232 15.49 -7.47 -15.23
C GLY A 232 15.47 -8.17 -13.88
N CYS A 233 15.42 -7.40 -12.78
CA CYS A 233 15.32 -7.95 -11.43
C CYS A 233 13.89 -8.18 -10.92
N TYR A 234 12.85 -7.73 -11.63
CA TYR A 234 11.47 -7.85 -11.16
C TYR A 234 11.08 -9.33 -10.97
N PRO A 235 10.40 -9.71 -9.87
CA PRO A 235 9.86 -8.87 -8.78
C PRO A 235 10.82 -8.59 -7.61
N ASN A 236 12.07 -9.06 -7.67
CA ASN A 236 13.02 -9.00 -6.56
C ASN A 236 13.81 -7.68 -6.50
N SER A 237 13.17 -6.62 -6.02
CA SER A 237 13.76 -5.27 -5.92
C SER A 237 15.00 -5.19 -5.00
N LYS A 238 15.16 -6.12 -4.05
CA LYS A 238 16.31 -6.14 -3.12
C LYS A 238 17.64 -6.37 -3.84
N GLN A 239 17.60 -6.96 -5.03
CA GLN A 239 18.81 -7.30 -5.78
C GLN A 239 19.30 -6.20 -6.74
N ILE A 240 18.54 -5.12 -6.92
CA ILE A 240 18.89 -4.03 -7.83
C ILE A 240 20.28 -3.45 -7.55
N PRO A 241 20.68 -3.16 -6.29
CA PRO A 241 22.02 -2.62 -6.01
C PRO A 241 23.15 -3.61 -6.36
N MET A 242 22.93 -4.90 -6.11
CA MET A 242 23.92 -5.95 -6.39
C MET A 242 24.07 -6.17 -7.89
N CYS A 243 22.96 -6.29 -8.63
CA CYS A 243 22.98 -6.40 -10.10
C CYS A 243 23.62 -5.17 -10.74
N GLY A 244 23.29 -3.97 -10.26
CA GLY A 244 23.90 -2.73 -10.73
C GLY A 244 25.41 -2.68 -10.49
N SER A 245 25.85 -3.07 -9.30
CA SER A 245 27.27 -3.17 -8.96
C SER A 245 27.99 -4.22 -9.81
N PHE A 246 27.38 -5.37 -10.04
CA PHE A 246 27.93 -6.44 -10.88
C PHE A 246 28.12 -5.97 -12.33
N PHE A 247 27.08 -5.40 -12.95
CA PHE A 247 27.19 -4.83 -14.30
C PHE A 247 28.20 -3.69 -14.40
N HIS A 248 28.32 -2.86 -13.36
CA HIS A 248 29.32 -1.79 -13.34
C HIS A 248 30.74 -2.35 -13.26
N LYS A 249 31.00 -3.29 -12.33
CA LYS A 249 32.28 -3.97 -12.16
C LYS A 249 32.74 -4.63 -13.46
N HIS A 250 31.83 -5.28 -14.19
CA HIS A 250 32.12 -5.97 -15.44
C HIS A 250 31.88 -5.09 -16.70
N ARG A 251 31.77 -3.77 -16.53
CA ARG A 251 31.69 -2.77 -17.62
C ARG A 251 30.61 -3.03 -18.67
N VAL A 252 29.48 -3.58 -18.25
CA VAL A 252 28.34 -3.84 -19.14
C VAL A 252 27.64 -2.54 -19.48
N ALA A 253 27.63 -2.20 -20.77
CA ALA A 253 27.02 -0.98 -21.27
C ALA A 253 25.49 -1.01 -21.12
N THR A 254 24.88 0.16 -21.01
CA THR A 254 23.43 0.28 -20.85
C THR A 254 22.66 -0.27 -22.05
N THR A 255 23.24 -0.22 -23.25
CA THR A 255 22.68 -0.80 -24.48
C THR A 255 22.58 -2.32 -24.40
N GLU A 256 23.52 -2.98 -23.72
CA GLU A 256 23.49 -4.44 -23.54
C GLU A 256 22.34 -4.84 -22.61
N ILE A 257 22.18 -4.11 -21.50
CA ILE A 257 21.06 -4.35 -20.58
C ILE A 257 19.73 -4.08 -21.30
N GLU A 258 19.65 -3.07 -22.15
CA GLU A 258 18.46 -2.81 -22.97
C GLU A 258 18.11 -3.98 -23.89
N GLN A 259 19.08 -4.54 -24.61
CA GLN A 259 18.86 -5.69 -25.49
C GLN A 259 18.39 -6.94 -24.73
N MET A 260 18.95 -7.21 -23.55
CA MET A 260 18.48 -8.29 -22.68
C MET A 260 17.00 -8.11 -22.34
N ILE A 261 16.63 -6.91 -21.91
CA ILE A 261 15.28 -6.58 -21.49
C ILE A 261 14.28 -6.65 -22.65
N ASP A 262 14.64 -6.14 -23.84
CA ASP A 262 13.81 -6.22 -25.04
C ASP A 262 13.51 -7.68 -25.45
N LYS A 263 14.41 -8.60 -25.13
CA LYS A 263 14.25 -10.05 -25.35
C LYS A 263 13.52 -10.78 -24.22
N GLY A 264 13.10 -10.06 -23.17
CA GLY A 264 12.43 -10.64 -22.00
C GLY A 264 13.36 -11.39 -21.05
N ILE A 265 14.68 -11.16 -21.11
CA ILE A 265 15.66 -11.80 -20.24
C ILE A 265 15.64 -11.15 -18.86
N THR A 266 15.62 -11.97 -17.81
CA THR A 266 15.71 -11.51 -16.42
C THR A 266 17.01 -11.98 -15.77
N PHE A 267 17.43 -11.32 -14.69
CA PHE A 267 18.69 -11.63 -14.02
C PHE A 267 18.64 -11.32 -12.53
N HIS A 268 19.45 -12.07 -11.80
CA HIS A 268 19.58 -11.95 -10.36
C HIS A 268 21.02 -12.30 -9.96
N VAL A 269 21.49 -11.74 -8.86
CA VAL A 269 22.82 -11.98 -8.31
C VAL A 269 22.66 -12.84 -7.06
N ASP A 270 23.22 -14.04 -7.11
CA ASP A 270 23.26 -14.96 -5.96
C ASP A 270 24.33 -14.51 -4.96
N ASP A 271 25.50 -14.15 -5.48
CA ASP A 271 26.60 -13.50 -4.76
C ASP A 271 27.43 -12.64 -5.72
N MET A 272 28.36 -11.81 -5.22
CA MET A 272 29.15 -10.90 -6.08
C MET A 272 30.14 -11.60 -7.04
N SER A 273 30.20 -12.93 -7.03
CA SER A 273 30.90 -13.76 -8.00
C SER A 273 29.96 -14.53 -8.94
N VAL A 274 28.64 -14.54 -8.74
CA VAL A 274 27.70 -15.30 -9.57
C VAL A 274 26.47 -14.47 -9.91
N MET A 275 26.27 -14.23 -11.21
CA MET A 275 25.03 -13.70 -11.76
C MET A 275 24.29 -14.80 -12.50
N THR A 276 23.05 -15.05 -12.09
CA THR A 276 22.13 -15.95 -12.80
C THR A 276 21.29 -15.14 -13.78
N ILE A 277 21.23 -15.60 -15.03
CA ILE A 277 20.49 -14.99 -16.13
C ILE A 277 19.45 -16.00 -16.63
N ASN A 278 18.17 -15.66 -16.52
CA ASN A 278 17.09 -16.43 -17.10
C ASN A 278 16.90 -15.97 -18.54
N GLY A 279 17.45 -16.73 -19.48
CA GLY A 279 17.27 -16.52 -20.91
C GLY A 279 15.85 -16.89 -21.36
N ILE A 280 15.64 -16.85 -22.68
CA ILE A 280 14.33 -17.14 -23.28
C ILE A 280 13.91 -18.60 -23.06
N GLU A 281 14.84 -19.54 -23.22
CA GLU A 281 14.58 -20.99 -23.11
C GLU A 281 15.26 -21.64 -21.90
N ASP A 282 16.44 -21.14 -21.52
CA ASP A 282 17.34 -21.78 -20.56
C ASP A 282 17.86 -20.77 -19.52
N THR A 283 18.26 -21.30 -18.36
CA THR A 283 18.88 -20.52 -17.30
C THR A 283 20.40 -20.69 -17.35
N TRP A 284 21.11 -19.58 -17.18
CA TRP A 284 22.56 -19.48 -17.28
C TRP A 284 23.14 -18.87 -16.01
N GLN A 285 24.39 -19.20 -15.74
CA GLN A 285 25.18 -18.53 -14.71
C GLN A 285 26.45 -17.96 -15.33
N ILE A 286 26.74 -16.70 -15.01
CA ILE A 286 28.04 -16.11 -15.27
C ILE A 286 28.78 -16.06 -13.94
N ARG A 287 29.84 -16.85 -13.84
CA ARG A 287 30.67 -16.96 -12.64
C ARG A 287 31.97 -16.19 -12.84
N ALA A 288 32.22 -15.21 -11.99
CA ALA A 288 33.37 -14.33 -11.99
C ALA A 288 34.39 -14.74 -10.92
N VAL A 289 35.62 -15.01 -11.34
CA VAL A 289 36.78 -15.25 -10.45
C VAL A 289 37.82 -14.18 -10.76
N GLY A 290 37.94 -13.17 -9.89
CA GLY A 290 38.76 -12.00 -10.17
C GLY A 290 38.18 -11.16 -11.31
N GLU A 291 38.97 -10.98 -12.39
CA GLU A 291 38.54 -10.33 -13.63
C GLU A 291 38.02 -11.32 -14.68
N GLU A 292 38.30 -12.62 -14.51
CA GLU A 292 37.86 -13.65 -15.44
C GLU A 292 36.40 -14.03 -15.18
N VAL A 293 35.67 -14.26 -16.26
CA VAL A 293 34.29 -14.77 -16.21
C VAL A 293 34.21 -16.10 -16.96
N SER A 294 33.34 -16.99 -16.49
CA SER A 294 33.01 -18.28 -17.10
C SER A 294 31.49 -18.40 -17.28
N LEU A 295 31.08 -19.01 -18.39
CA LEU A 295 29.66 -19.22 -18.72
C LEU A 295 29.24 -20.64 -18.37
N TRP A 296 28.17 -20.75 -17.61
CA TRP A 296 27.60 -22.00 -17.12
C TRP A 296 26.17 -22.13 -17.62
N HIS A 297 25.82 -23.31 -18.13
CA HIS A 297 24.49 -23.63 -18.65
C HIS A 297 23.78 -24.59 -17.71
N ASN A 298 22.46 -24.42 -17.55
CA ASN A 298 21.64 -25.39 -16.84
C ASN A 298 21.81 -26.80 -17.42
N ASN A 299 21.76 -27.79 -16.55
CA ASN A 299 21.79 -29.18 -16.97
C ASN A 299 20.45 -29.57 -17.62
N TYR A 300 20.51 -30.47 -18.59
CA TYR A 300 19.31 -30.99 -19.24
C TYR A 300 19.51 -32.46 -19.64
N VAL A 301 18.41 -33.16 -19.85
CA VAL A 301 18.38 -34.51 -20.39
C VAL A 301 17.55 -34.50 -21.67
N LYS A 302 18.11 -35.05 -22.75
CA LYS A 302 17.38 -35.24 -24.01
C LYS A 302 16.43 -36.41 -23.89
N VAL A 303 15.19 -36.20 -24.33
CA VAL A 303 14.14 -37.24 -24.35
C VAL A 303 13.87 -37.71 -25.78
N SER A 304 14.17 -36.86 -26.76
CA SER A 304 14.11 -37.15 -28.19
C SER A 304 15.16 -36.31 -28.94
N ASP A 305 15.19 -36.41 -30.27
CA ASP A 305 16.10 -35.63 -31.12
C ASP A 305 15.85 -34.11 -31.02
N THR A 306 14.64 -33.69 -30.63
CA THR A 306 14.23 -32.29 -30.58
C THR A 306 13.85 -31.81 -29.19
N GLU A 307 13.63 -32.70 -28.23
CA GLU A 307 13.09 -32.34 -26.91
C GLU A 307 14.08 -32.62 -25.77
N ARG A 308 14.02 -31.76 -24.76
CA ARG A 308 14.77 -31.89 -23.50
C ARG A 308 13.88 -31.52 -22.33
N TYR A 309 14.22 -32.02 -21.14
CA TYR A 309 13.78 -31.41 -19.89
C TYR A 309 14.99 -30.90 -19.10
N ILE A 310 14.78 -29.84 -18.33
CA ILE A 310 15.82 -29.20 -17.53
C ILE A 310 15.97 -29.94 -16.20
N THR A 311 17.21 -30.14 -15.76
CA THR A 311 17.57 -30.76 -14.49
C THR A 311 18.37 -29.81 -13.62
N ASP A 312 18.48 -30.12 -12.33
CA ASP A 312 19.23 -29.30 -11.40
C ASP A 312 20.73 -29.22 -11.73
N GLY A 313 21.30 -28.08 -11.37
CA GLY A 313 22.73 -27.78 -11.52
C GLY A 313 23.10 -27.17 -12.85
N PHE A 314 24.38 -26.84 -12.96
CA PHE A 314 24.97 -26.17 -14.12
C PHE A 314 26.29 -26.82 -14.52
N HIS A 315 26.62 -26.78 -15.80
CA HIS A 315 27.91 -27.21 -16.33
C HIS A 315 28.63 -26.07 -17.07
N ASP A 316 29.95 -26.04 -16.92
CA ASP A 316 30.83 -25.06 -17.57
C ASP A 316 30.88 -25.28 -19.09
N GLN A 317 30.57 -24.23 -19.85
CA GLN A 317 30.65 -24.23 -21.31
C GLN A 317 32.09 -24.14 -21.83
N LYS A 318 33.07 -23.96 -20.94
CA LYS A 318 34.49 -23.73 -21.26
C LYS A 318 34.66 -22.57 -22.25
N CYS A 319 33.83 -21.54 -22.07
CA CYS A 319 33.82 -20.33 -22.88
C CYS A 319 34.37 -19.17 -22.04
N PRO A 320 35.69 -18.94 -22.05
CA PRO A 320 36.27 -17.75 -21.43
C PRO A 320 35.94 -16.52 -22.28
N GLY A 321 35.81 -15.36 -21.64
CA GLY A 321 35.53 -14.13 -22.37
C GLY A 321 35.21 -12.95 -21.48
N SER A 322 34.55 -11.94 -22.04
CA SER A 322 34.00 -10.82 -21.30
C SER A 322 32.53 -11.08 -20.93
N MET A 323 32.04 -10.38 -19.91
CA MET A 323 30.62 -10.40 -19.53
C MET A 323 29.71 -10.08 -20.71
N THR A 324 30.08 -9.10 -21.53
CA THR A 324 29.32 -8.73 -22.74
C THR A 324 29.24 -9.89 -23.73
N ASN A 325 30.34 -10.59 -24.00
CA ASN A 325 30.33 -11.73 -24.92
C ASN A 325 29.42 -12.85 -24.42
N MET A 326 29.39 -13.07 -23.09
CA MET A 326 28.51 -14.06 -22.47
C MET A 326 27.04 -13.69 -22.60
N ILE A 327 26.71 -12.41 -22.34
CA ILE A 327 25.35 -11.89 -22.54
C ILE A 327 24.92 -12.09 -24.00
N HIS A 328 25.75 -11.71 -24.97
CA HIS A 328 25.45 -11.91 -26.40
C HIS A 328 25.25 -13.37 -26.77
N TYR A 329 26.04 -14.26 -26.17
CA TYR A 329 25.87 -15.70 -26.38
C TYR A 329 24.51 -16.18 -25.88
N ILE A 330 24.15 -15.83 -24.65
CA ILE A 330 22.86 -16.19 -24.03
C ILE A 330 21.70 -15.64 -24.85
N GLU A 331 21.78 -14.37 -25.23
CA GLU A 331 20.79 -13.69 -26.05
C GLU A 331 20.58 -14.32 -27.43
N GLY A 332 21.64 -14.88 -28.01
CA GLY A 332 21.62 -15.51 -29.33
C GLY A 332 21.25 -16.99 -29.29
N TYR A 333 21.24 -17.60 -28.10
CA TYR A 333 21.03 -19.03 -27.91
C TYR A 333 19.58 -19.43 -28.17
N THR A 334 19.42 -20.58 -28.81
CA THR A 334 18.16 -21.31 -28.91
C THR A 334 18.50 -22.80 -28.95
N TRP A 335 17.64 -23.66 -28.44
CA TRP A 335 17.84 -25.09 -28.51
C TRP A 335 18.02 -25.60 -29.93
N LYS A 336 17.28 -25.02 -30.88
CA LYS A 336 17.40 -25.36 -32.29
C LYS A 336 18.81 -25.08 -32.83
N LYS A 337 19.40 -23.93 -32.46
CA LYS A 337 20.79 -23.61 -32.84
C LYS A 337 21.78 -24.56 -32.16
N HIS A 338 21.51 -24.96 -30.92
CA HIS A 338 22.31 -25.93 -30.17
C HIS A 338 22.35 -27.29 -30.88
N LEU A 339 21.18 -27.88 -31.16
CA LEU A 339 21.05 -29.15 -31.90
C LEU A 339 21.75 -29.09 -33.27
N ALA A 340 21.56 -27.99 -34.00
CA ALA A 340 22.22 -27.81 -35.30
C ALA A 340 23.76 -27.73 -35.16
N ALA A 341 24.28 -27.20 -34.06
CA ALA A 341 25.72 -27.15 -33.80
C ALA A 341 26.29 -28.52 -33.45
N GLU A 342 25.56 -29.31 -32.66
CA GLU A 342 25.92 -30.70 -32.36
C GLU A 342 25.93 -31.57 -33.63
N GLU A 343 24.91 -31.45 -34.49
CA GLU A 343 24.86 -32.20 -35.74
C GLU A 343 26.02 -31.83 -36.67
N ARG A 344 26.34 -30.53 -36.80
CA ARG A 344 27.53 -30.08 -37.53
C ARG A 344 28.84 -30.60 -36.94
N LYS A 345 28.89 -30.87 -35.63
CA LYS A 345 30.08 -31.44 -34.97
C LYS A 345 30.17 -32.94 -35.24
N LYS A 346 29.05 -33.64 -35.18
CA LYS A 346 28.94 -35.07 -35.50
C LYS A 346 29.34 -35.34 -36.96
N LEU A 347 28.76 -34.61 -37.91
CA LEU A 347 29.09 -34.71 -39.33
C LEU A 347 30.58 -34.44 -39.61
N ARG A 348 31.16 -33.44 -38.94
CA ARG A 348 32.61 -33.16 -39.06
C ARG A 348 33.46 -34.30 -38.50
N ALA A 349 33.12 -34.86 -37.35
CA ALA A 349 33.85 -35.98 -36.77
C ALA A 349 33.74 -37.25 -37.65
N GLU A 350 32.57 -37.50 -38.25
CA GLU A 350 32.38 -38.60 -39.20
C GLU A 350 33.22 -38.42 -40.46
N GLU A 351 33.29 -37.20 -41.01
CA GLU A 351 34.12 -36.90 -42.18
C GLU A 351 35.62 -36.99 -41.86
N GLU A 352 36.07 -36.48 -40.72
CA GLU A 352 37.45 -36.61 -40.25
C GLU A 352 37.84 -38.09 -40.06
N ALA A 353 36.94 -38.90 -39.49
CA ALA A 353 37.14 -40.34 -39.35
C ALA A 353 37.24 -41.03 -40.71
N ARG A 354 36.39 -40.68 -41.69
CA ARG A 354 36.45 -41.21 -43.06
C ARG A 354 37.77 -40.85 -43.73
N ILE A 355 38.21 -39.59 -43.64
CA ILE A 355 39.50 -39.15 -44.19
C ILE A 355 40.66 -39.92 -43.55
N ALA A 356 40.62 -40.14 -42.23
CA ALA A 356 41.64 -40.90 -41.51
C ALA A 356 41.73 -42.36 -41.97
N VAL A 357 40.58 -43.01 -42.20
CA VAL A 357 40.52 -44.39 -42.73
C VAL A 357 41.13 -44.47 -44.13
N VAL A 358 40.71 -43.59 -45.05
CA VAL A 358 41.25 -43.56 -46.43
C VAL A 358 42.75 -43.27 -46.44
N ALA A 359 43.23 -42.36 -45.59
CA ALA A 359 44.65 -42.06 -45.44
C ALA A 359 45.44 -43.25 -44.87
N GLY A 360 44.83 -44.04 -43.98
CA GLY A 360 45.37 -45.30 -43.47
C GLY A 360 45.50 -46.35 -44.57
N GLU A 361 44.42 -46.62 -45.30
CA GLU A 361 44.41 -47.58 -46.41
C GLU A 361 45.45 -47.26 -47.49
N ARG A 362 45.57 -45.97 -47.87
CA ARG A 362 46.60 -45.52 -48.83
C ARG A 362 48.01 -45.80 -48.33
N ARG A 363 48.30 -45.56 -47.05
CA ARG A 363 49.61 -45.85 -46.45
C ARG A 363 49.91 -47.35 -46.45
N THR A 364 48.94 -48.16 -46.05
CA THR A 364 49.08 -49.63 -46.02
C THR A 364 49.31 -50.19 -47.42
N HIS A 365 48.56 -49.71 -48.41
CA HIS A 365 48.70 -50.14 -49.80
C HIS A 365 50.04 -49.70 -50.43
N TRP A 366 50.54 -48.50 -50.12
CA TRP A 366 51.89 -48.08 -50.51
C TRP A 366 52.98 -48.99 -49.92
N TYR A 367 52.84 -49.35 -48.64
CA TYR A 367 53.78 -50.23 -47.94
C TYR A 367 53.84 -51.62 -48.58
N TYR A 368 52.70 -52.23 -48.91
CA TYR A 368 52.66 -53.51 -49.63
C TYR A 368 53.28 -53.42 -51.02
N ARG A 369 53.01 -52.36 -51.79
CA ARG A 369 53.66 -52.14 -53.10
C ARG A 369 55.16 -51.98 -53.01
N LEU A 370 55.67 -51.36 -51.94
CA LEU A 370 57.10 -51.24 -51.69
C LEU A 370 57.74 -52.60 -51.38
N ILE A 371 57.10 -53.41 -50.52
CA ILE A 371 57.54 -54.77 -50.22
C ILE A 371 57.61 -55.62 -51.49
N ASP A 372 56.58 -55.57 -52.33
CA ASP A 372 56.54 -56.36 -53.56
C ASP A 372 57.64 -55.93 -54.54
N ARG A 373 57.89 -54.62 -54.67
CA ARG A 373 59.04 -54.13 -55.45
C ARG A 373 60.39 -54.61 -54.91
N ILE A 374 60.57 -54.63 -53.59
CA ILE A 374 61.80 -55.13 -52.96
C ILE A 374 61.96 -56.63 -53.22
N LYS A 375 60.89 -57.42 -53.10
CA LYS A 375 60.90 -58.86 -53.41
C LYS A 375 61.26 -59.12 -54.88
N ASP A 376 60.71 -58.36 -55.81
CA ASP A 376 61.01 -58.50 -57.23
C ASP A 376 62.46 -58.11 -57.57
N LEU A 377 63.00 -57.08 -56.91
CA LEU A 377 64.42 -56.73 -57.04
C LEU A 377 65.32 -57.85 -56.51
N LEU A 378 65.01 -58.43 -55.34
CA LEU A 378 65.79 -59.52 -54.76
C LEU A 378 65.74 -60.80 -55.60
N LYS A 379 64.62 -61.07 -56.29
CA LYS A 379 64.51 -62.21 -57.23
C LYS A 379 65.39 -62.06 -58.47
N ARG A 380 65.74 -60.83 -58.87
CA ARG A 380 66.59 -60.56 -60.06
C ARG A 380 68.09 -60.60 -59.75
N VAL A 381 68.48 -60.77 -58.48
CA VAL A 381 69.88 -60.77 -58.01
C VAL A 381 70.37 -62.20 -57.67
N LYS A 382 69.53 -63.21 -57.89
CA LYS A 382 69.94 -64.62 -58.01
C LYS A 382 69.97 -65.01 -59.47
#